data_AF-A0A923D9X2-F1
#
_entry.id   AF-A0A923D9X2-F1
#
_cell.length_a   1.000
_cell.length_b   1.000
_cell.length_c   1.000
_cell.angle_alpha   90.00
_cell.angle_beta   90.00
_cell.angle_gamma   90.00
#
_symmetry.space_group_name_H-M   'P 1'
#
loop_
_entity.id
_entity.type
_entity.pdbx_description
1 polymer ?
#
loop_
_entity_poly.entity_id
_entity_poly.type
_entity_poly.pdbx_seq_one_letter_code
_entity_poly.pdbx_strand_id
1 'polypeptide(L)'
;MTPTGTEAIKRILGGIPFTAELYWLIRQRGKPINTRFSLRGLQAHMPEIAPVVASLNKAAPVGKKVLVFATLHYWIEHAALLSLSLAAQGHKVTMGYLPYADWQKEINMFDLRRQNAYARKVLEQAGP
;
A
#
# COMPACT_ATOMS: atom_id res chain seq x y z
N MET A 1 0.18 21.76 -24.17
CA MET A 1 0.85 22.46 -23.05
C MET A 1 2.27 21.94 -22.96
N THR A 2 3.27 22.82 -23.08
CA THR A 2 4.69 22.45 -22.91
C THR A 2 4.92 22.04 -21.45
N PRO A 3 5.51 20.85 -21.19
CA PRO A 3 5.78 20.42 -19.83
C PRO A 3 6.81 21.36 -19.19
N THR A 4 6.54 21.83 -17.97
CA THR A 4 7.52 22.57 -17.16
C THR A 4 8.71 21.66 -16.84
N GLY A 5 9.89 22.24 -16.58
CA GLY A 5 11.13 21.47 -16.33
C GLY A 5 10.97 20.39 -15.25
N THR A 6 10.15 20.64 -14.22
CA THR A 6 9.82 19.68 -13.17
C THR A 6 9.05 18.46 -13.67
N GLU A 7 8.10 18.64 -14.58
CA GLU A 7 7.32 17.52 -15.16
C GLU A 7 8.14 16.70 -16.16
N ALA A 8 9.07 17.34 -16.88
CA ALA A 8 10.03 16.64 -17.72
C ALA A 8 10.95 15.72 -16.90
N ILE A 9 11.47 16.22 -15.77
CA ILE A 9 12.31 15.44 -14.85
C ILE A 9 11.54 14.25 -14.26
N LYS A 10 10.28 14.44 -13.84
CA LYS A 10 9.43 13.35 -13.34
C LYS A 10 9.18 12.27 -14.39
N ARG A 11 8.97 12.65 -15.66
CA ARG A 11 8.79 11.69 -16.76
C ARG A 11 10.02 10.81 -16.97
N ILE A 12 11.21 11.41 -16.98
CA ILE A 12 12.48 10.68 -17.14
C ILE A 12 12.69 9.74 -15.95
N LEU A 13 12.51 10.23 -14.73
CA LEU A 13 12.65 9.42 -13.53
C LEU A 13 11.61 8.30 -13.45
N GLY A 14 10.38 8.52 -13.93
CA GLY A 14 9.33 7.49 -13.98
C GLY A 14 9.62 6.34 -14.94
N GLY A 15 10.50 6.53 -15.94
CA GLY A 15 10.90 5.48 -16.90
C GLY A 15 11.95 4.50 -16.38
N ILE A 16 12.77 4.93 -15.42
CA ILE A 16 13.85 4.10 -14.85
C ILE A 16 13.26 3.26 -13.70
N PRO A 17 13.48 1.93 -13.64
CA PRO A 17 13.09 1.13 -12.48
C PRO A 17 13.88 1.56 -11.23
N PHE A 18 13.29 1.42 -10.02
CA PHE A 18 13.90 1.75 -8.71
C PHE A 18 14.20 3.23 -8.37
N THR A 19 14.02 4.20 -9.28
CA THR A 19 14.24 5.63 -9.00
C THR A 19 13.21 6.25 -8.06
N ALA A 20 11.93 5.87 -8.16
CA ALA A 20 10.88 6.38 -7.28
C ALA A 20 11.07 5.88 -5.83
N GLU A 21 11.51 4.63 -5.67
CA GLU A 21 11.82 4.01 -4.38
C GLU A 21 13.08 4.62 -3.77
N LEU A 22 14.12 4.86 -4.58
CA LEU A 22 15.34 5.55 -4.15
C LEU A 22 15.06 7.01 -3.77
N TYR A 23 14.24 7.74 -4.55
CA TYR A 23 13.80 9.09 -4.19
C TYR A 23 12.98 9.09 -2.88
N TRP A 24 12.11 8.10 -2.71
CA TRP A 24 11.34 7.92 -1.48
C TRP A 24 12.26 7.66 -0.27
N LEU A 25 13.25 6.79 -0.41
CA LEU A 25 14.26 6.49 0.62
C LEU A 25 15.17 7.69 0.95
N ILE A 26 15.59 8.46 -0.05
CA ILE A 26 16.54 9.57 0.11
C ILE A 26 15.84 10.87 0.54
N ARG A 27 14.67 11.20 -0.01
CA ARG A 27 14.05 12.53 0.13
C ARG A 27 12.73 12.54 0.89
N GLN A 28 12.07 11.40 1.06
CA GLN A 28 10.71 11.32 1.59
C GLN A 28 10.53 10.34 2.76
N ARG A 29 11.63 10.06 3.52
CA ARG A 29 11.70 9.32 4.81
C ARG A 29 10.44 9.48 5.70
N GLY A 30 9.37 8.75 5.39
CA GLY A 30 8.10 8.82 6.13
C GLY A 30 7.29 10.12 6.03
N LYS A 31 7.63 11.08 5.16
CA LYS A 31 6.81 12.29 5.01
C LYS A 31 5.50 11.93 4.30
N PRO A 32 4.33 12.31 4.84
CA PRO A 32 3.06 11.95 4.25
C PRO A 32 2.94 12.53 2.83
N ILE A 33 2.46 11.71 1.91
CA ILE A 33 2.05 12.19 0.60
C ILE A 33 0.81 13.06 0.85
N ASN A 34 0.83 14.33 0.43
CA ASN A 34 -0.35 15.21 0.48
C ASN A 34 -1.35 14.77 -0.59
N THR A 35 -1.97 13.62 -0.36
CA THR A 35 -3.00 13.00 -1.20
C THR A 35 -4.10 12.44 -0.32
N ARG A 36 -5.29 12.24 -0.90
CA ARG A 36 -6.38 11.50 -0.24
C ARG A 36 -6.02 10.02 0.00
N PHE A 37 -5.00 9.51 -0.70
CA PHE A 37 -4.38 8.22 -0.43
C PHE A 37 -3.64 8.24 0.91
N SER A 38 -4.29 7.73 1.96
CA SER A 38 -3.76 7.67 3.33
C SER A 38 -4.11 6.32 3.96
N LEU A 39 -3.12 5.69 4.58
CA LEU A 39 -3.25 4.47 5.38
C LEU A 39 -2.74 4.71 6.82
N ARG A 40 -2.82 5.96 7.30
CA ARG A 40 -2.27 6.34 8.62
C ARG A 40 -2.98 5.62 9.76
N GLY A 41 -4.30 5.44 9.68
CA GLY A 41 -5.07 4.72 10.70
C GLY A 41 -4.58 3.27 10.80
N LEU A 42 -4.58 2.58 9.66
CA LEU A 42 -4.02 1.23 9.56
C LEU A 42 -2.59 1.13 10.13
N GLN A 43 -1.70 2.04 9.72
CA GLN A 43 -0.30 2.04 10.18
C GLN A 43 -0.17 2.27 11.69
N ALA A 44 -0.98 3.15 12.27
CA ALA A 44 -0.92 3.49 13.69
C ALA A 44 -1.32 2.31 14.58
N HIS A 45 -2.31 1.51 14.15
CA HIS A 45 -2.82 0.37 14.92
C HIS A 45 -2.13 -0.95 14.59
N MET A 46 -1.26 -0.99 13.58
CA MET A 46 -0.60 -2.23 13.16
C MET A 46 0.22 -2.92 14.26
N PRO A 47 0.98 -2.20 15.11
CA PRO A 47 1.73 -2.82 16.21
C PRO A 47 0.85 -3.59 17.20
N GLU A 48 -0.43 -3.20 17.34
CA GLU A 48 -1.40 -3.88 18.21
C GLU A 48 -2.10 -5.03 17.50
N ILE A 49 -2.45 -4.85 16.22
CA ILE A 49 -3.22 -5.84 15.45
C ILE A 49 -2.36 -7.05 15.06
N ALA A 50 -1.13 -6.84 14.60
CA ALA A 50 -0.29 -7.91 14.06
C ALA A 50 -0.01 -9.04 15.07
N PRO A 51 0.34 -8.76 16.35
CA PRO A 51 0.51 -9.81 17.36
C PRO A 51 -0.76 -10.62 17.63
N VAL A 52 -1.93 -9.97 17.63
CA VAL A 52 -3.23 -10.63 17.86
C VAL A 52 -3.52 -11.60 16.71
N VAL A 53 -3.35 -11.15 15.47
CA VAL A 53 -3.55 -11.98 14.28
C VAL A 53 -2.59 -13.17 14.26
N ALA A 54 -1.31 -12.95 14.59
CA ALA A 54 -0.31 -14.02 14.68
C ALA A 54 -0.64 -15.05 15.77
N SER A 55 -1.17 -14.60 16.92
CA SER A 55 -1.61 -15.49 18.00
C SER A 55 -2.81 -16.35 17.59
N LEU A 56 -3.84 -15.73 17.01
CA LEU A 56 -5.05 -16.41 16.56
C LEU A 56 -4.76 -17.41 15.43
N ASN A 57 -3.91 -17.05 14.47
CA ASN A 57 -3.56 -17.92 13.35
C ASN A 57 -2.92 -19.24 13.81
N LYS A 58 -2.11 -19.24 14.89
CA LYS A 58 -1.47 -20.47 15.41
C LYS A 58 -2.46 -21.54 15.88
N ALA A 59 -3.61 -21.12 16.40
CA ALA A 59 -4.67 -22.00 16.88
C ALA A 59 -5.75 -22.27 15.81
N ALA A 60 -5.66 -21.62 14.66
CA ALA A 60 -6.67 -21.73 13.62
C ALA A 60 -6.51 -23.02 12.80
N PRO A 61 -7.62 -23.61 12.33
CA PRO A 61 -7.55 -24.71 11.39
C PRO A 61 -6.95 -24.26 10.05
N VAL A 62 -6.49 -25.23 9.24
CA VAL A 62 -5.98 -24.95 7.90
C VAL A 62 -7.11 -24.36 7.04
N GLY A 63 -6.94 -23.10 6.63
CA GLY A 63 -7.92 -22.39 5.82
C GLY A 63 -7.72 -22.54 4.32
N LYS A 64 -8.55 -21.80 3.58
CA LYS A 64 -8.52 -21.70 2.11
C LYS A 64 -7.52 -20.64 1.62
N LYS A 65 -7.19 -20.71 0.33
CA LYS A 65 -6.53 -19.60 -0.40
C LYS A 65 -7.57 -18.55 -0.76
N VAL A 66 -7.35 -17.30 -0.38
CA VAL A 66 -8.30 -16.20 -0.62
C VAL A 66 -7.58 -15.02 -1.26
N LEU A 67 -8.14 -14.49 -2.34
CA LEU A 67 -7.71 -13.22 -2.94
C LEU A 67 -8.66 -12.11 -2.48
N VAL A 68 -8.12 -11.07 -1.87
CA VAL A 68 -8.85 -9.83 -1.56
C VAL A 68 -8.30 -8.73 -2.46
N PHE A 69 -9.18 -7.98 -3.13
CA PHE A 69 -8.77 -6.92 -4.04
C PHE A 69 -9.50 -5.61 -3.75
N ALA A 70 -8.75 -4.51 -3.58
CA ALA A 70 -9.29 -3.18 -3.36
C ALA A 70 -9.06 -2.27 -4.59
N THR A 71 -10.16 -1.84 -5.22
CA THR A 71 -10.11 -1.02 -6.44
C THR A 71 -9.85 0.45 -6.18
N LEU A 72 -10.16 0.96 -4.97
CA LEU A 72 -10.08 2.37 -4.62
C LEU A 72 -9.34 2.56 -3.30
N HIS A 73 -8.59 3.67 -3.16
CA HIS A 73 -7.71 3.88 -2.01
C HIS A 73 -8.40 3.86 -0.65
N TYR A 74 -9.63 4.36 -0.56
CA TYR A 74 -10.39 4.39 0.69
C TYR A 74 -10.91 3.00 1.10
N TRP A 75 -10.92 2.02 0.18
CA TRP A 75 -11.23 0.62 0.51
C TRP A 75 -9.99 -0.19 0.93
N ILE A 76 -8.78 0.31 0.68
CA ILE A 76 -7.55 -0.44 0.98
C ILE A 76 -7.43 -0.74 2.47
N GLU A 77 -7.75 0.22 3.33
CA GLU A 77 -7.72 0.03 4.78
C GLU A 77 -8.72 -1.05 5.24
N HIS A 78 -9.96 -0.98 4.77
CA HIS A 78 -10.97 -2.00 5.06
C HIS A 78 -10.57 -3.39 4.55
N ALA A 79 -10.08 -3.47 3.31
CA ALA A 79 -9.63 -4.72 2.70
C ALA A 79 -8.41 -5.32 3.42
N ALA A 80 -7.52 -4.49 3.96
CA ALA A 80 -6.39 -4.93 4.77
C ALA A 80 -6.88 -5.56 6.08
N LEU A 81 -7.80 -4.90 6.79
CA LEU A 81 -8.39 -5.45 8.02
C LEU A 81 -9.15 -6.75 7.77
N LEU A 82 -9.94 -6.82 6.69
CA LEU A 82 -10.59 -8.07 6.29
C LEU A 82 -9.58 -9.19 6.01
N SER A 83 -8.50 -8.86 5.29
CA SER A 83 -7.42 -9.82 4.98
C SER A 83 -6.75 -10.33 6.25
N LEU A 84 -6.48 -9.45 7.22
CA LEU A 84 -5.95 -9.79 8.53
C LEU A 84 -6.91 -10.68 9.34
N SER A 85 -8.21 -10.37 9.33
CA SER A 85 -9.22 -11.20 10.01
C SER A 85 -9.35 -12.60 9.41
N LEU A 86 -9.24 -12.72 8.07
CA LEU A 86 -9.20 -14.01 7.40
C LEU A 86 -7.89 -14.75 7.70
N ALA A 87 -6.76 -14.05 7.73
CA ALA A 87 -5.48 -14.64 8.12
C ALA A 87 -5.51 -15.14 9.57
N ALA A 88 -6.11 -14.40 10.51
CA ALA A 88 -6.31 -14.83 11.90
C ALA A 88 -7.11 -16.14 12.01
N GLN A 89 -7.97 -16.43 11.04
CA GLN A 89 -8.76 -17.66 10.93
C GLN A 89 -8.05 -18.79 10.16
N GLY A 90 -6.76 -18.65 9.86
CA GLY A 90 -5.95 -19.69 9.22
C GLY A 90 -6.00 -19.69 7.69
N HIS A 91 -6.66 -18.71 7.06
CA HIS A 91 -6.66 -18.58 5.60
C HIS A 91 -5.33 -18.08 5.04
N LYS A 92 -4.93 -18.58 3.87
CA LYS A 92 -3.81 -18.03 3.10
C LYS A 92 -4.32 -16.90 2.21
N VAL A 93 -4.18 -15.67 2.69
CA VAL A 93 -4.71 -14.49 2.01
C VAL A 93 -3.65 -13.86 1.10
N THR A 94 -4.04 -13.48 -0.10
CA THR A 94 -3.28 -12.61 -1.00
C THR A 94 -4.07 -11.33 -1.15
N MET A 95 -3.46 -10.18 -0.86
CA MET A 95 -4.10 -8.89 -1.01
C MET A 95 -3.53 -8.17 -2.23
N GLY A 96 -4.41 -7.75 -3.14
CA GLY A 96 -4.09 -6.85 -4.24
C GLY A 96 -4.82 -5.52 -4.11
N TYR A 97 -4.29 -4.47 -4.71
CA TYR A 97 -4.93 -3.15 -4.70
C TYR A 97 -4.47 -2.29 -5.87
N LEU A 98 -5.22 -1.23 -6.15
CA LEU A 98 -4.86 -0.17 -7.09
C LEU A 98 -4.34 1.06 -6.33
N PRO A 99 -3.07 1.49 -6.52
CA PRO A 99 -2.46 2.58 -5.76
C PRO A 99 -2.83 3.98 -6.29
N TYR A 100 -4.11 4.24 -6.56
CA TYR A 100 -4.58 5.52 -7.12
C TYR A 100 -5.33 6.35 -6.08
N ALA A 101 -4.78 7.53 -5.77
CA ALA A 101 -5.44 8.53 -4.94
C ALA A 101 -6.73 9.09 -5.59
N ASP A 102 -6.71 9.30 -6.90
CA ASP A 102 -7.86 9.79 -7.67
C ASP A 102 -7.85 9.06 -9.00
N TRP A 103 -8.70 8.03 -9.13
CA TRP A 103 -8.68 7.12 -10.27
C TRP A 103 -9.16 7.78 -11.56
N GLN A 104 -9.89 8.89 -11.47
CA GLN A 104 -10.41 9.63 -12.62
C GLN A 104 -9.38 10.61 -13.20
N LYS A 105 -8.32 10.92 -12.45
CA LYS A 105 -7.28 11.86 -12.89
C LYS A 105 -6.07 11.10 -13.37
N GLU A 106 -5.49 11.57 -14.47
CA GLU A 106 -4.20 11.09 -14.91
C GLU A 106 -3.15 11.34 -13.83
N ILE A 107 -2.33 10.32 -13.58
CA ILE A 107 -1.21 10.37 -12.64
C ILE A 107 0.06 9.94 -13.38
N ASN A 108 1.14 10.68 -13.18
CA ASN A 108 2.43 10.27 -13.74
C ASN A 108 2.95 9.01 -13.03
N MET A 109 3.72 8.20 -13.76
CA MET A 109 4.25 6.93 -13.25
C MET A 109 5.09 7.07 -11.97
N PHE A 110 5.79 8.18 -11.81
CA PHE A 110 6.61 8.43 -10.63
C PHE A 110 5.75 8.58 -9.36
N ASP A 111 4.72 9.43 -9.42
CA ASP A 111 3.80 9.62 -8.30
C ASP A 111 2.97 8.36 -8.00
N LEU A 112 2.58 7.59 -9.04
CA LEU A 112 1.90 6.30 -8.88
C LEU A 112 2.79 5.28 -8.14
N ARG A 113 4.05 5.14 -8.58
CA ARG A 113 5.02 4.26 -7.91
C ARG A 113 5.28 4.70 -6.47
N ARG A 114 5.32 6.00 -6.20
CA ARG A 114 5.45 6.52 -4.83
C ARG A 114 4.27 6.12 -3.93
N GLN A 115 3.03 6.24 -4.44
CA GLN A 115 1.83 5.81 -3.70
C GLN A 115 1.88 4.30 -3.43
N ASN A 116 2.29 3.51 -4.42
CA ASN A 116 2.45 2.08 -4.27
C ASN A 116 3.51 1.71 -3.21
N ALA A 117 4.67 2.38 -3.22
CA ALA A 117 5.74 2.13 -2.25
C ALA A 117 5.29 2.44 -0.82
N TYR A 118 4.55 3.55 -0.63
CA TYR A 118 3.95 3.87 0.66
C TYR A 118 2.95 2.79 1.11
N ALA A 119 2.04 2.38 0.22
CA ALA A 119 1.06 1.34 0.52
C ALA A 119 1.73 0.02 0.91
N ARG A 120 2.71 -0.44 0.13
CA ARG A 120 3.50 -1.65 0.44
C ARG A 120 4.14 -1.58 1.81
N LYS A 121 4.83 -0.49 2.14
CA LYS A 121 5.48 -0.35 3.44
C LYS A 121 4.49 -0.44 4.62
N VAL A 122 3.28 0.09 4.47
CA VAL A 122 2.26 -0.02 5.52
C VAL A 122 1.70 -1.44 5.59
N LEU A 123 1.39 -2.05 4.44
CA LEU A 123 0.81 -3.39 4.38
C LEU A 123 1.79 -4.51 4.73
N GLU A 124 3.09 -4.31 4.52
CA GLU A 124 4.13 -5.25 4.97
C GLU A 124 4.19 -5.35 6.51
N GLN A 125 3.80 -4.30 7.23
CA GLN A 125 3.66 -4.36 8.69
C GLN A 125 2.45 -5.20 9.12
N ALA A 126 1.48 -5.38 8.20
CA ALA A 126 0.30 -6.21 8.38
C ALA A 126 0.53 -7.69 8.04
N GLY A 127 1.77 -8.09 7.72
CA GLY A 127 2.05 -9.47 7.39
C GLY A 127 1.67 -10.43 8.53
N PRO A 128 1.04 -11.57 8.23
CA PRO A 128 1.75 -12.83 8.41
C PRO A 128 2.97 -12.93 7.48
#